data_AF-A0A7K5W0L6-F1
#
_entry.id   AF-A0A7K5W0L6-F1
#
_cell.length_a   1.000
_cell.length_b   1.000
_cell.length_c   1.000
_cell.angle_alpha   90.00
_cell.angle_beta   90.00
_cell.angle_gamma   90.00
#
_symmetry.space_group_name_H-M   'P 1'
#
loop_
_entity.id
_entity.type
_entity.pdbx_description
1 polymer ?
#
loop_
_entity_poly.entity_id
_entity_poly.type
_entity_poly.pdbx_seq_one_letter_code
_entity_poly.pdbx_strand_id
1 'polypeptide(L)'
;GGLSVPWGQQHMALVASLLPPCPTSHFPTPQAAFAHLALAFRCDMFTLQQRVQVEKRARDAAEENIQEELGQCRAALERLGRSCANAGCRETLEQLQHNLAVLSAAVERATSAAEKLGAVHQEARMSRAAEVMVQHVENLKRHHRREHAELEEMKRLIQQNSRNRQLAETQDDMEPRLRPHPLKRTFQQGSARRRVSIAVIPKQLLPGASPDSRAAPAGDLEPEGAPRWPSVHRSELEPQGQDSAVTGKLVAEADGRGSSTGDEEPEQLGL
;
A
#
# COMPACT_ATOMS: atom_id res chain seq x y z
N GLY A 1 37.17 24.17 19.36
CA GLY A 1 35.74 24.20 19.05
C GLY A 1 35.38 22.89 18.41
N GLY A 2 34.71 22.01 19.16
CA GLY A 2 34.28 20.71 18.65
C GLY A 2 33.10 20.90 17.71
N LEU A 3 33.25 20.46 16.46
CA LEU A 3 32.19 20.44 15.47
C LEU A 3 31.14 19.42 15.93
N SER A 4 30.03 19.92 16.46
CA SER A 4 28.83 19.14 16.75
C SER A 4 28.26 18.68 15.41
N VAL A 5 28.58 17.46 15.03
CA VAL A 5 28.02 16.82 13.83
C VAL A 5 26.51 16.70 14.07
N PRO A 6 25.65 17.26 13.19
CA PRO A 6 24.22 17.22 13.39
C PRO A 6 23.75 15.76 13.47
N TRP A 7 22.89 15.45 14.44
CA TRP A 7 22.40 14.10 14.75
C TRP A 7 21.96 13.28 13.52
N GLY A 8 21.45 13.96 12.48
CA GLY A 8 21.09 13.32 11.20
C GLY A 8 22.26 12.69 10.45
N GLN A 9 23.47 13.26 10.53
CA GLN A 9 24.64 12.76 9.81
C GLN A 9 25.26 11.53 10.46
N GLN A 10 25.21 11.43 11.80
CA GLN A 10 25.57 10.21 12.53
C GLN A 10 24.58 9.08 12.27
N HIS A 11 23.27 9.39 12.22
CA HIS A 11 22.25 8.40 11.93
C HIS A 11 22.37 7.85 10.50
N MET A 12 22.61 8.71 9.51
CA MET A 12 22.84 8.28 8.12
C MET A 12 24.10 7.44 7.96
N ALA A 13 25.18 7.76 8.68
CA ALA A 13 26.41 6.96 8.69
C ALA A 13 26.19 5.57 9.34
N LEU A 14 25.40 5.51 10.42
CA LEU A 14 25.04 4.26 11.10
C LEU A 14 24.18 3.37 10.20
N VAL A 15 23.21 3.96 9.49
CA VAL A 15 22.36 3.29 8.50
C VAL A 15 23.18 2.75 7.34
N ALA A 16 24.11 3.55 6.79
CA ALA A 16 24.98 3.13 5.71
C ALA A 16 25.89 1.96 6.12
N SER A 17 26.28 1.90 7.40
CA SER A 17 27.09 0.80 7.96
C SER A 17 26.29 -0.48 8.23
N LEU A 18 24.96 -0.40 8.29
CA LEU A 18 24.04 -1.53 8.45
C LEU A 18 23.56 -2.10 7.11
N LEU A 19 23.85 -1.42 5.99
CA LEU A 19 23.49 -1.88 4.66
C LEU A 19 24.54 -2.90 4.17
N PRO A 20 24.17 -4.16 3.88
CA PRO A 20 25.13 -5.12 3.36
C PRO A 20 25.67 -4.66 2.00
N PRO A 21 26.93 -4.98 1.66
CA PRO A 21 27.54 -4.56 0.40
C PRO A 21 26.71 -5.08 -0.78
N CYS A 22 26.40 -4.19 -1.73
CA CYS A 22 25.64 -4.54 -2.93
C CYS A 22 26.29 -5.73 -3.65
N PRO A 23 25.61 -6.88 -3.79
CA PRO A 23 26.13 -7.96 -4.61
C PRO A 23 25.99 -7.54 -6.08
N THR A 24 27.14 -7.29 -6.70
CA THR A 24 27.25 -7.24 -8.15
C THR A 24 26.69 -8.54 -8.73
N SER A 25 25.72 -8.41 -9.66
CA SER A 25 25.20 -9.43 -10.59
C SER A 25 24.14 -10.47 -10.15
N HIS A 26 23.51 -10.40 -8.97
CA HIS A 26 22.38 -11.30 -8.65
C HIS A 26 21.14 -10.51 -8.21
N PHE A 27 19.98 -10.77 -8.83
CA PHE A 27 18.72 -10.19 -8.38
C PHE A 27 18.52 -10.54 -6.89
N PRO A 28 18.28 -9.57 -6.00
CA PRO A 28 18.07 -9.85 -4.59
C PRO A 28 16.84 -10.74 -4.41
N THR A 29 16.90 -11.66 -3.46
CA THR A 29 15.71 -12.45 -3.09
C THR A 29 14.58 -11.50 -2.67
N PRO A 30 13.30 -11.85 -2.85
CA PRO A 30 12.18 -10.97 -2.47
C PRO A 30 12.26 -10.49 -1.02
N GLN A 31 12.78 -11.35 -0.13
CA GLN A 31 13.00 -11.02 1.28
C GLN A 31 14.12 -10.01 1.49
N ALA A 32 15.24 -10.13 0.79
CA ALA A 32 16.33 -9.16 0.84
C ALA A 32 15.88 -7.81 0.23
N ALA A 33 15.22 -7.85 -0.93
CA ALA A 33 14.68 -6.66 -1.58
C ALA A 33 13.69 -5.90 -0.68
N PHE A 34 12.78 -6.63 -0.02
CA PHE A 34 11.86 -6.03 0.95
C PHE A 34 12.59 -5.44 2.16
N ALA A 35 13.60 -6.13 2.71
CA ALA A 35 14.38 -5.62 3.84
C ALA A 35 15.14 -4.33 3.48
N HIS A 36 15.73 -4.28 2.29
CA HIS A 36 16.37 -3.08 1.76
C HIS A 36 15.38 -1.92 1.59
N LEU A 37 14.22 -2.20 0.99
CA LEU A 37 13.17 -1.20 0.77
C LEU A 37 12.60 -0.66 2.09
N ALA A 38 12.31 -1.55 3.05
CA ALA A 38 11.83 -1.17 4.37
C ALA A 38 12.87 -0.33 5.14
N LEU A 39 14.16 -0.64 5.00
CA LEU A 39 15.21 0.17 5.60
C LEU A 39 15.28 1.55 4.95
N ALA A 40 15.26 1.64 3.61
CA ALA A 40 15.25 2.92 2.90
C ALA A 40 14.10 3.84 3.37
N PHE A 41 12.86 3.33 3.38
CA PHE A 41 11.71 4.10 3.85
C PHE A 41 11.82 4.54 5.32
N ARG A 42 12.39 3.70 6.20
CA ARG A 42 12.61 4.08 7.60
C ARG A 42 13.62 5.23 7.75
N CYS A 43 14.60 5.30 6.86
CA CYS A 43 15.59 6.37 6.86
C CYS A 43 15.00 7.68 6.36
N ASP A 44 14.19 7.60 5.30
CA ASP A 44 13.54 8.76 4.71
C ASP A 44 12.46 9.36 5.62
N MET A 45 11.79 8.52 6.43
CA MET A 45 10.70 8.91 7.35
C MET A 45 11.01 10.15 8.20
N PHE A 46 12.26 10.28 8.68
CA PHE A 46 12.64 11.40 9.55
C PHE A 46 12.57 12.77 8.85
N THR A 47 12.85 12.80 7.55
CA THR A 47 12.80 14.04 6.75
C THR A 47 11.51 14.19 5.95
N LEU A 48 10.82 13.08 5.68
CA LEU A 48 9.62 13.01 4.87
C LEU A 48 8.51 13.94 5.40
N GLN A 49 8.25 13.94 6.71
CA GLN A 49 7.22 14.79 7.31
C GLN A 49 7.49 16.28 7.06
N GLN A 50 8.74 16.71 7.21
CA GLN A 50 9.13 18.10 6.98
C GLN A 50 9.02 18.46 5.49
N ARG A 51 9.45 17.58 4.59
CA ARG A 51 9.35 17.82 3.13
C ARG A 51 7.89 17.91 2.68
N VAL A 52 7.00 17.02 3.14
CA VAL A 52 5.56 17.08 2.87
C VAL A 52 4.99 18.41 3.36
N GLN A 53 5.36 18.84 4.57
CA GLN A 53 4.84 20.08 5.15
C GLN A 53 5.31 21.33 4.39
N VAL A 54 6.57 21.36 3.94
CA VAL A 54 7.12 22.47 3.16
C VAL A 54 6.48 22.52 1.78
N GLU A 55 6.35 21.39 1.10
CA GLU A 55 5.70 21.31 -0.21
C GLU A 55 4.23 21.74 -0.11
N LYS A 56 3.50 21.28 0.92
CA LYS A 56 2.12 21.70 1.16
C LYS A 56 2.01 23.22 1.31
N ARG A 57 2.86 23.83 2.14
CA ARG A 57 2.84 25.30 2.33
C ARG A 57 3.15 26.04 1.03
N ALA A 58 4.09 25.55 0.24
CA ALA A 58 4.43 26.15 -1.05
C ALA A 58 3.25 26.06 -2.03
N ARG A 59 2.55 24.91 -2.07
CA ARG A 59 1.34 24.72 -2.86
C ARG A 59 0.22 25.64 -2.40
N ASP A 60 -0.07 25.66 -1.10
CA ASP A 60 -1.13 26.49 -0.51
C ASP A 60 -0.90 27.98 -0.87
N ALA A 61 0.34 28.48 -0.70
CA ALA A 61 0.70 29.85 -1.07
C ALA A 61 0.58 30.13 -2.58
N ALA A 62 0.92 29.16 -3.44
CA ALA A 62 0.75 29.29 -4.88
C ALA A 62 -0.73 29.30 -5.29
N GLU A 63 -1.55 28.44 -4.67
CA GLU A 63 -2.99 28.38 -4.92
C GLU A 63 -3.69 29.67 -4.49
N GLU A 64 -3.38 30.19 -3.30
CA GLU A 64 -3.92 31.47 -2.81
C GLU A 64 -3.57 32.62 -3.77
N ASN A 65 -2.30 32.72 -4.18
CA ASN A 65 -1.85 33.75 -5.12
C ASN A 65 -2.57 33.64 -6.48
N ILE A 66 -2.64 32.44 -7.06
CA ILE A 66 -3.35 32.24 -8.33
C ILE A 66 -4.83 32.58 -8.20
N GLN A 67 -5.48 32.23 -7.08
CA GLN A 67 -6.87 32.59 -6.83
C GLN A 67 -7.08 34.10 -6.73
N GLU A 68 -6.18 34.82 -6.06
CA GLU A 68 -6.20 36.28 -6.00
C GLU A 68 -6.05 36.89 -7.40
N GLU A 69 -5.07 36.45 -8.20
CA GLU A 69 -4.83 36.96 -9.56
C GLU A 69 -6.02 36.67 -10.51
N LEU A 70 -6.60 35.48 -10.43
CA LEU A 70 -7.82 35.14 -11.19
C LEU A 70 -9.01 36.00 -10.75
N GLY A 71 -9.13 36.28 -9.45
CA GLY A 71 -10.13 37.18 -8.89
C GLY A 71 -9.97 38.62 -9.38
N GLN A 72 -8.74 39.14 -9.36
CA GLN A 72 -8.39 40.47 -9.88
C GLN A 72 -8.69 40.57 -11.39
N CYS A 73 -8.34 39.54 -12.16
CA CYS A 73 -8.64 39.45 -13.58
C CYS A 73 -10.16 39.48 -13.84
N ARG A 74 -10.95 38.74 -13.06
CA ARG A 74 -12.42 38.75 -13.15
C ARG A 74 -12.97 40.14 -12.85
N ALA A 75 -12.52 40.79 -11.77
CA ALA A 75 -12.94 42.13 -11.42
C ALA A 75 -12.55 43.18 -12.48
N ALA A 76 -11.39 43.03 -13.12
CA ALA A 76 -10.95 43.88 -14.21
C ALA A 76 -11.85 43.72 -15.45
N LEU A 77 -12.21 42.49 -15.82
CA LEU A 77 -13.15 42.21 -16.91
C LEU A 77 -14.54 42.78 -16.60
N GLU A 78 -15.04 42.67 -15.36
CA GLU A 78 -16.32 43.27 -14.96
C GLU A 78 -16.31 44.80 -15.09
N ARG A 79 -15.22 45.45 -14.65
CA ARG A 79 -15.03 46.90 -14.81
C ARG A 79 -15.01 47.30 -16.28
N LEU A 80 -14.27 46.57 -17.12
CA LEU A 80 -14.21 46.81 -18.56
C LEU A 80 -15.59 46.62 -19.22
N GLY A 81 -16.35 45.63 -18.75
CA GLY A 81 -17.71 45.35 -19.20
C GLY A 81 -18.66 46.54 -19.02
N ARG A 82 -18.50 47.31 -17.94
CA ARG A 82 -19.29 48.54 -17.70
C ARG A 82 -18.97 49.67 -18.69
N SER A 83 -17.76 49.68 -19.26
CA SER A 83 -17.34 50.68 -20.26
C SER A 83 -17.50 50.23 -21.72
N CYS A 84 -17.75 48.93 -21.98
CA CYS A 84 -17.97 48.41 -23.33
C CYS A 84 -19.37 48.80 -23.86
N ALA A 85 -19.42 49.76 -24.78
CA ALA A 85 -20.66 50.17 -25.46
C ALA A 85 -20.91 49.44 -26.80
N ASN A 86 -19.87 48.92 -27.46
CA ASN A 86 -19.99 48.31 -28.78
C ASN A 86 -20.20 46.77 -28.70
N ALA A 87 -20.87 46.19 -29.70
CA ALA A 87 -21.19 44.76 -29.73
C ALA A 87 -19.95 43.85 -29.80
N GLY A 88 -18.94 44.20 -30.60
CA GLY A 88 -17.69 43.41 -30.69
C GLY A 88 -16.85 43.41 -29.40
N CYS A 89 -16.89 44.50 -28.63
CA CYS A 89 -16.25 44.63 -27.30
C CYS A 89 -16.91 43.68 -26.31
N ARG A 90 -18.25 43.57 -26.37
CA ARG A 90 -19.00 42.63 -25.53
C ARG A 90 -18.68 41.18 -25.87
N GLU A 91 -18.69 40.82 -27.15
CA GLU A 91 -18.34 39.46 -27.60
C GLU A 91 -16.90 39.09 -27.18
N THR A 92 -15.94 39.99 -27.37
CA THR A 92 -14.55 39.77 -26.93
C THR A 92 -14.46 39.59 -25.42
N LEU A 93 -15.24 40.35 -24.65
CA LEU A 93 -15.25 40.29 -23.19
C LEU A 93 -15.89 39.00 -22.67
N GLU A 94 -16.97 38.54 -23.32
CA GLU A 94 -17.58 37.23 -23.05
C GLU A 94 -16.59 36.09 -23.34
N GLN A 95 -15.86 36.17 -24.46
CA GLN A 95 -14.81 35.20 -24.77
C GLN A 95 -13.70 35.21 -23.73
N LEU A 96 -13.26 36.38 -23.26
CA LEU A 96 -12.25 36.50 -22.21
C LEU A 96 -12.74 35.92 -20.87
N GLN A 97 -13.99 36.16 -20.51
CA GLN A 97 -14.60 35.56 -19.31
C GLN A 97 -14.67 34.03 -19.41
N HIS A 98 -15.04 33.51 -20.59
CA HIS A 98 -15.04 32.08 -20.84
C HIS A 98 -13.62 31.49 -20.73
N ASN A 99 -12.64 32.11 -21.37
CA ASN A 99 -11.23 31.70 -21.28
C ASN A 99 -10.72 31.72 -19.83
N LEU A 100 -11.10 32.73 -19.03
CA LEU A 100 -10.73 32.81 -17.62
C LEU A 100 -11.37 31.69 -16.79
N ALA A 101 -12.62 31.31 -17.08
CA ALA A 101 -13.27 30.17 -16.44
C ALA A 101 -12.59 28.84 -16.79
N VAL A 102 -12.23 28.64 -18.06
CA VAL A 102 -11.47 27.47 -18.52
C VAL A 102 -10.09 27.42 -17.84
N LEU A 103 -9.40 28.57 -17.75
CA LEU A 103 -8.10 28.69 -17.07
C LEU A 103 -8.22 28.33 -15.59
N SER A 104 -9.21 28.88 -14.87
CA SER A 104 -9.47 28.55 -13.46
C SER A 104 -9.66 27.05 -13.26
N ALA A 105 -10.48 26.41 -14.09
CA ALA A 105 -10.69 24.96 -14.01
C ALA A 105 -9.43 24.16 -14.39
N ALA A 106 -8.61 24.67 -15.31
CA ALA A 106 -7.35 24.03 -15.68
C ALA A 106 -6.32 24.11 -14.55
N VAL A 107 -6.22 25.25 -13.86
CA VAL A 107 -5.39 25.43 -12.68
C VAL A 107 -5.79 24.46 -11.58
N GLU A 108 -7.09 24.36 -11.25
CA GLU A 108 -7.58 23.45 -10.21
C GLU A 108 -7.26 21.98 -10.52
N ARG A 109 -7.40 21.57 -11.78
CA ARG A 109 -6.98 20.24 -12.23
C ARG A 109 -5.47 20.04 -12.10
N ALA A 110 -4.67 21.05 -12.48
CA ALA A 110 -3.22 20.98 -12.42
C ALA A 110 -2.73 20.89 -10.97
N THR A 111 -3.27 21.68 -10.05
CA THR A 111 -2.88 21.66 -8.63
C THR A 111 -3.32 20.36 -7.94
N SER A 112 -4.54 19.89 -8.23
CA SER A 112 -5.02 18.58 -7.76
C SER A 112 -4.17 17.41 -8.27
N ALA A 113 -3.69 17.50 -9.52
CA ALA A 113 -2.79 16.50 -10.09
C ALA A 113 -1.41 16.57 -9.45
N ALA A 114 -0.87 17.77 -9.20
CA ALA A 114 0.41 17.97 -8.53
C ALA A 114 0.43 17.39 -7.12
N GLU A 115 -0.66 17.51 -6.35
CA GLU A 115 -0.79 16.87 -5.04
C GLU A 115 -0.75 15.33 -5.15
N LYS A 116 -1.54 14.75 -6.06
CA LYS A 116 -1.66 13.28 -6.21
C LYS A 116 -0.42 12.63 -6.81
N LEU A 117 0.24 13.29 -7.75
CA LEU A 117 1.37 12.76 -8.51
C LEU A 117 2.73 13.28 -8.00
N GLY A 118 2.72 14.22 -7.05
CA GLY A 118 3.93 14.82 -6.50
C GLY A 118 4.85 13.76 -5.88
N ALA A 119 6.14 13.85 -6.19
CA ALA A 119 7.13 12.85 -5.76
C ALA A 119 7.15 12.68 -4.23
N VAL A 120 7.07 13.79 -3.47
CA VAL A 120 7.05 13.78 -2.00
C VAL A 120 5.77 13.13 -1.46
N HIS A 121 4.62 13.36 -2.10
CA HIS A 121 3.36 12.71 -1.75
C HIS A 121 3.36 11.21 -2.07
N GLN A 122 3.96 10.83 -3.20
CA GLN A 122 4.15 9.43 -3.57
C GLN A 122 5.06 8.71 -2.59
N GLU A 123 6.18 9.34 -2.21
CA GLU A 123 7.08 8.83 -1.18
C GLU A 123 6.36 8.65 0.15
N ALA A 124 5.53 9.61 0.57
CA ALA A 124 4.72 9.50 1.79
C ALA A 124 3.73 8.33 1.72
N ARG A 125 3.06 8.14 0.58
CA ARG A 125 2.14 7.03 0.35
C ARG A 125 2.86 5.68 0.37
N MET A 126 4.02 5.59 -0.27
CA MET A 126 4.83 4.38 -0.31
C MET A 126 5.43 4.05 1.07
N SER A 127 5.86 5.06 1.82
CA SER A 127 6.35 4.89 3.20
C SER A 127 5.29 4.29 4.12
N ARG A 128 4.05 4.79 4.03
CA ARG A 128 2.91 4.23 4.77
C ARG A 128 2.60 2.78 4.35
N ALA A 129 2.63 2.50 3.04
CA ALA A 129 2.41 1.15 2.54
C ALA A 129 3.48 0.17 3.04
N ALA A 130 4.74 0.58 3.04
CA ALA A 130 5.85 -0.21 3.57
C ALA A 130 5.70 -0.48 5.07
N GLU A 131 5.26 0.49 5.86
CA GLU A 131 4.98 0.31 7.29
C GLU A 131 3.90 -0.75 7.54
N VAL A 132 2.81 -0.74 6.76
CA VAL A 132 1.76 -1.78 6.83
C VAL A 132 2.32 -3.16 6.49
N MET A 133 3.19 -3.26 5.47
CA MET A 133 3.82 -4.53 5.11
C MET A 133 4.78 -5.03 6.20
N VAL A 134 5.57 -4.14 6.82
CA VAL A 134 6.45 -4.49 7.95
C VAL A 134 5.61 -5.02 9.11
N GLN A 135 4.52 -4.34 9.46
CA GLN A 135 3.59 -4.78 10.50
C GLN A 135 2.99 -6.16 10.17
N HIS A 136 2.64 -6.40 8.91
CA HIS A 136 2.13 -7.70 8.46
C HIS A 136 3.16 -8.81 8.68
N VAL A 137 4.42 -8.62 8.26
CA VAL A 137 5.50 -9.59 8.47
C VAL A 137 5.73 -9.85 9.96
N GLU A 138 5.69 -8.81 10.80
CA GLU A 138 5.80 -8.98 12.24
C GLU A 138 4.64 -9.76 12.84
N ASN A 139 3.41 -9.52 12.37
CA ASN A 139 2.24 -10.27 12.80
C ASN A 139 2.36 -11.76 12.46
N LEU A 140 2.83 -12.10 11.26
CA LEU A 140 3.12 -13.48 10.86
C LEU A 140 4.17 -14.11 11.76
N LYS A 141 5.27 -13.40 12.07
CA LYS A 141 6.31 -13.88 13.00
C LYS A 141 5.75 -14.14 14.39
N ARG A 142 4.89 -13.25 14.91
CA ARG A 142 4.21 -13.44 16.20
C ARG A 142 3.27 -14.64 16.17
N HIS A 143 2.58 -14.87 15.05
CA HIS A 143 1.68 -16.02 14.89
C HIS A 143 2.46 -17.34 14.87
N HIS A 144 3.50 -17.43 14.04
CA HIS A 144 4.35 -18.61 13.95
C HIS A 144 4.98 -19.00 15.29
N ARG A 145 5.46 -18.02 16.06
CA ARG A 145 6.00 -18.28 17.42
C ARG A 145 4.96 -18.84 18.38
N ARG A 146 3.70 -18.37 18.29
CA ARG A 146 2.61 -18.87 19.13
C ARG A 146 2.27 -20.32 18.79
N GLU A 147 2.06 -20.62 17.51
CA GLU A 147 1.80 -21.98 17.05
C GLU A 147 2.93 -22.94 17.42
N HIS A 148 4.18 -22.51 17.26
CA HIS A 148 5.33 -23.30 17.67
C HIS A 148 5.36 -23.57 19.18
N ALA A 149 4.99 -22.59 20.01
CA ALA A 149 4.90 -22.79 21.46
C ALA A 149 3.79 -23.77 21.84
N GLU A 150 2.61 -23.66 21.22
CA GLU A 150 1.47 -24.57 21.42
C GLU A 150 1.80 -26.01 20.99
N LEU A 151 2.50 -26.18 19.86
CA LEU A 151 2.96 -27.48 19.38
C LEU A 151 3.96 -28.13 20.35
N GLU A 152 4.91 -27.36 20.88
CA GLU A 152 5.87 -27.86 21.86
C GLU A 152 5.21 -28.20 23.19
N GLU A 153 4.19 -27.46 23.61
CA GLU A 153 3.38 -27.81 24.79
C GLU A 153 2.63 -29.13 24.57
N MET A 154 1.93 -29.28 23.45
CA MET A 154 1.20 -30.51 23.11
C MET A 154 2.14 -31.73 23.10
N LYS A 155 3.33 -31.57 22.51
CA LYS A 155 4.37 -32.62 22.48
C LYS A 155 4.82 -33.02 23.88
N ARG A 156 5.03 -32.04 24.78
CA ARG A 156 5.36 -32.32 26.19
C ARG A 156 4.24 -33.06 26.91
N LEU A 157 2.97 -32.65 26.71
CA LEU A 157 1.83 -33.35 27.29
C LEU A 157 1.74 -34.80 26.83
N ILE A 158 1.96 -35.08 25.54
CA ILE A 158 1.96 -36.45 24.99
C ILE A 158 3.10 -37.27 25.62
N GLN A 159 4.31 -36.73 25.69
CA GLN A 159 5.46 -37.40 26.31
C GLN A 159 5.26 -37.66 27.81
N GLN A 160 4.65 -36.71 28.53
CA GLN A 160 4.32 -36.89 29.93
C GLN A 160 3.22 -37.94 30.11
N ASN A 161 2.19 -37.94 29.26
CA ASN A 161 1.12 -38.92 29.31
C ASN A 161 1.63 -40.34 29.01
N SER A 162 2.51 -40.51 28.03
CA SER A 162 3.12 -41.81 27.75
C SER A 162 3.98 -42.31 28.91
N ARG A 163 4.78 -41.44 29.55
CA ARG A 163 5.54 -41.77 30.75
C ARG A 163 4.62 -42.12 31.93
N ASN A 164 3.57 -41.34 32.16
CA ASN A 164 2.59 -41.61 33.21
C ASN A 164 1.87 -42.95 32.98
N ARG A 165 1.55 -43.27 31.72
CA ARG A 165 0.94 -44.56 31.36
C ARG A 165 1.89 -45.72 31.63
N GLN A 166 3.18 -45.60 31.28
CA GLN A 166 4.20 -46.60 31.58
C GLN A 166 4.35 -46.81 33.09
N LEU A 167 4.35 -45.73 33.88
CA LEU A 167 4.43 -45.81 35.34
C LEU A 167 3.21 -46.53 35.95
N ALA A 168 2.00 -46.24 35.44
CA ALA A 168 0.77 -46.90 35.88
C ALA A 168 0.79 -48.41 35.58
N GLU A 169 1.32 -48.83 34.43
CA GLU A 169 1.47 -50.25 34.05
C GLU A 169 2.47 -50.99 34.96
N THR A 170 3.60 -50.36 35.35
CA THR A 170 4.55 -50.95 36.32
C THR A 170 4.05 -50.99 37.76
N GLN A 171 3.14 -50.09 38.16
CA GLN A 171 2.57 -50.09 39.51
C GLN A 171 1.56 -51.23 39.68
N ASP A 172 0.77 -51.53 38.64
CA ASP A 172 -0.15 -52.68 38.63
C ASP A 172 0.61 -54.03 38.70
N ASP A 173 1.85 -54.11 38.19
CA ASP A 173 2.72 -55.30 38.29
C ASP A 173 3.45 -55.42 39.65
N MET A 174 3.59 -54.32 40.39
CA MET A 174 4.21 -54.30 41.73
C MET A 174 3.22 -54.60 42.87
N GLU A 175 1.94 -54.82 42.56
CA GLU A 175 0.95 -55.34 43.51
C GLU A 175 0.55 -56.80 43.22
N PRO A 176 1.50 -57.77 43.20
CA PRO A 176 1.13 -59.16 43.21
C PRO A 176 0.77 -59.56 44.64
N ARG A 177 -0.42 -60.17 44.77
CA ARG A 177 -0.91 -60.94 45.92
C ARG A 177 -1.48 -60.11 47.08
N LEU A 178 -2.78 -59.82 47.05
CA LEU A 178 -3.72 -60.05 48.17
C LEU A 178 -5.14 -59.64 47.74
N ARG A 179 -5.75 -60.35 46.78
CA ARG A 179 -7.22 -60.31 46.61
C ARG A 179 -7.82 -61.72 46.65
N PRO A 180 -8.64 -62.05 47.66
CA PRO A 180 -9.42 -63.28 47.66
C PRO A 180 -10.43 -63.28 46.50
N HIS A 181 -10.48 -64.39 45.78
CA HIS A 181 -11.42 -64.64 44.70
C HIS A 181 -12.89 -64.55 45.17
N PRO A 182 -13.76 -63.77 44.51
CA PRO A 182 -15.20 -63.94 44.65
C PRO A 182 -15.69 -64.98 43.65
N LEU A 183 -16.15 -66.11 44.18
CA LEU A 183 -16.98 -67.07 43.45
C LEU A 183 -18.33 -66.42 43.08
N LYS A 184 -18.84 -66.81 41.91
CA LYS A 184 -20.20 -66.60 41.35
C LYS A 184 -20.41 -65.29 40.56
N ARG A 185 -20.37 -65.41 39.23
CA ARG A 185 -21.06 -64.52 38.27
C ARG A 185 -22.00 -65.34 37.41
N THR A 186 -23.30 -65.13 37.57
CA THR A 186 -24.30 -65.41 36.54
C THR A 186 -24.66 -64.11 35.85
N PHE A 187 -24.67 -64.16 34.51
CA PHE A 187 -25.44 -63.35 33.57
C PHE A 187 -25.10 -61.85 33.38
N GLN A 188 -24.57 -61.56 32.19
CA GLN A 188 -24.68 -60.34 31.38
C GLN A 188 -24.39 -58.98 32.04
N GLN A 189 -23.15 -58.49 31.87
CA GLN A 189 -22.91 -57.05 31.91
C GLN A 189 -21.67 -56.64 31.10
N GLY A 190 -21.93 -55.93 30.00
CA GLY A 190 -21.11 -54.88 29.38
C GLY A 190 -19.60 -55.11 29.26
N SER A 191 -19.16 -55.64 28.12
CA SER A 191 -17.80 -55.39 27.61
C SER A 191 -17.71 -53.93 27.14
N ALA A 192 -17.59 -53.00 28.10
CA ALA A 192 -17.23 -51.62 27.82
C ALA A 192 -15.71 -51.48 28.00
N ARG A 193 -14.94 -51.90 26.99
CA ARG A 193 -13.61 -51.31 26.76
C ARG A 193 -13.84 -49.80 26.64
N ARG A 194 -13.59 -49.05 27.72
CA ARG A 194 -13.61 -47.57 27.69
C ARG A 194 -12.53 -47.12 26.71
N ARG A 195 -12.89 -46.93 25.45
CA ARG A 195 -12.11 -46.14 24.50
C ARG A 195 -12.10 -44.71 25.05
N VAL A 196 -10.93 -44.21 25.46
CA VAL A 196 -10.77 -42.80 25.77
C VAL A 196 -10.65 -42.07 24.43
N SER A 197 -11.74 -41.48 23.97
CA SER A 197 -11.74 -40.58 22.81
C SER A 197 -11.18 -39.23 23.28
N ILE A 198 -9.92 -38.93 22.96
CA ILE A 198 -9.43 -37.55 23.06
C ILE A 198 -9.86 -36.84 21.78
N ALA A 199 -11.00 -36.16 21.83
CA ALA A 199 -11.36 -35.19 20.80
C ALA A 199 -10.60 -33.88 21.10
N VAL A 200 -9.46 -33.65 20.43
CA VAL A 200 -8.85 -32.31 20.42
C VAL A 200 -9.62 -31.49 19.39
N ILE A 201 -10.57 -30.68 19.87
CA ILE A 201 -11.26 -29.68 19.04
C ILE A 201 -10.34 -28.45 18.95
N PRO A 202 -9.86 -28.04 17.77
CA PRO A 202 -9.16 -26.77 17.61
C PRO A 202 -10.12 -25.62 17.93
N LYS A 203 -9.79 -24.78 18.91
CA LYS A 203 -10.54 -23.55 19.21
C LYS A 203 -10.24 -22.47 18.17
N GLN A 204 -10.81 -22.57 16.97
CA GLN A 204 -11.01 -21.43 16.06
C GLN A 204 -12.13 -21.74 15.06
N LEU A 205 -13.37 -21.93 15.54
CA LEU A 205 -14.54 -21.81 14.66
C LEU A 205 -15.78 -21.39 15.46
N LEU A 206 -15.81 -20.15 15.94
CA LEU A 206 -16.99 -19.27 15.79
C LEU A 206 -16.65 -17.82 16.22
N PRO A 207 -17.07 -16.79 15.46
CA PRO A 207 -16.92 -15.39 15.84
C PRO A 207 -18.03 -14.94 16.80
N GLY A 208 -17.68 -14.07 17.76
CA GLY A 208 -18.58 -13.07 18.31
C GLY A 208 -19.44 -13.49 19.50
N ALA A 209 -19.00 -13.14 20.71
CA ALA A 209 -19.86 -12.63 21.78
C ALA A 209 -18.98 -12.06 22.91
N SER A 210 -18.92 -10.73 23.00
CA SER A 210 -18.49 -10.01 24.21
C SER A 210 -19.75 -9.71 25.03
N PRO A 211 -19.75 -9.84 26.37
CA PRO A 211 -20.90 -9.47 27.19
C PRO A 211 -20.71 -8.07 27.78
N ASP A 212 -21.64 -7.14 27.51
CA ASP A 212 -22.05 -6.18 28.54
C ASP A 212 -23.47 -5.61 28.32
N SER A 213 -24.31 -5.85 29.34
CA SER A 213 -25.48 -5.13 29.87
C SER A 213 -26.43 -4.26 29.00
N ARG A 214 -27.73 -4.65 29.02
CA ARG A 214 -28.92 -3.88 29.51
C ARG A 214 -30.12 -3.69 28.53
N ALA A 215 -31.20 -4.42 28.85
CA ALA A 215 -32.66 -4.15 28.78
C ALA A 215 -33.36 -3.31 27.65
N ALA A 216 -34.23 -4.02 26.90
CA ALA A 216 -35.61 -3.70 26.40
C ALA A 216 -35.86 -2.60 25.32
N PRO A 217 -37.03 -2.57 24.63
CA PRO A 217 -37.82 -3.64 23.98
C PRO A 217 -38.21 -3.34 22.50
N ALA A 218 -38.85 -4.34 21.87
CA ALA A 218 -39.64 -4.42 20.63
C ALA A 218 -39.87 -3.18 19.72
N GLY A 219 -39.66 -3.40 18.41
CA GLY A 219 -40.17 -2.57 17.31
C GLY A 219 -39.89 -3.22 15.93
N ASP A 220 -40.92 -3.30 15.11
CA ASP A 220 -40.99 -3.89 13.75
C ASP A 220 -39.95 -3.35 12.75
N LEU A 221 -39.58 -4.22 11.77
CA LEU A 221 -39.53 -3.97 10.31
C LEU A 221 -38.47 -4.86 9.61
N GLU A 222 -38.92 -5.65 8.62
CA GLU A 222 -38.15 -6.22 7.49
C GLU A 222 -37.21 -5.16 6.85
N PRO A 223 -36.04 -5.48 6.22
CA PRO A 223 -36.01 -6.27 4.97
C PRO A 223 -34.68 -7.00 4.58
N GLU A 224 -34.77 -7.81 3.52
CA GLU A 224 -33.89 -7.93 2.34
C GLU A 224 -32.34 -7.93 2.44
N GLY A 225 -31.71 -8.82 1.66
CA GLY A 225 -30.47 -8.51 0.94
C GLY A 225 -29.16 -9.06 1.52
N ALA A 226 -28.68 -10.16 0.95
CA ALA A 226 -27.31 -10.65 1.17
C ALA A 226 -26.28 -9.80 0.39
N PRO A 227 -25.18 -9.33 1.00
CA PRO A 227 -24.03 -8.82 0.24
C PRO A 227 -23.05 -9.96 -0.07
N ARG A 228 -23.04 -10.36 -1.34
CA ARG A 228 -22.05 -11.25 -1.97
C ARG A 228 -20.77 -10.43 -2.25
N TRP A 229 -19.63 -10.86 -1.71
CA TRP A 229 -18.33 -10.28 -2.04
C TRP A 229 -17.94 -10.59 -3.50
N PRO A 230 -17.50 -9.60 -4.31
CA PRO A 230 -16.98 -9.88 -5.65
C PRO A 230 -15.57 -10.50 -5.56
N SER A 231 -15.46 -11.74 -6.03
CA SER A 231 -14.17 -12.35 -6.37
C SER A 231 -13.72 -11.80 -7.73
N VAL A 232 -12.66 -10.99 -7.74
CA VAL A 232 -12.07 -10.48 -8.98
C VAL A 232 -11.31 -11.62 -9.65
N HIS A 233 -11.91 -12.15 -10.70
CA HIS A 233 -11.26 -13.03 -11.66
C HIS A 233 -10.10 -12.31 -12.33
N ARG A 234 -8.94 -12.97 -12.29
CA ARG A 234 -7.79 -12.75 -13.17
C ARG A 234 -8.24 -12.99 -14.62
N SER A 235 -8.24 -11.95 -15.45
CA SER A 235 -8.28 -12.09 -16.90
C SER A 235 -6.90 -11.79 -17.47
N GLU A 236 -6.34 -12.84 -18.05
CA GLU A 236 -5.20 -12.88 -18.96
C GLU A 236 -5.59 -12.14 -20.25
N LEU A 237 -4.80 -11.16 -20.67
CA LEU A 237 -4.92 -10.54 -21.99
C LEU A 237 -3.65 -10.85 -22.78
N GLU A 238 -3.79 -11.79 -23.71
CA GLU A 238 -2.86 -11.99 -24.83
C GLU A 238 -2.95 -10.83 -25.82
N PRO A 239 -1.84 -10.40 -26.44
CA PRO A 239 -1.86 -9.44 -27.54
C PRO A 239 -2.07 -10.17 -28.88
N GLN A 240 -3.20 -9.90 -29.53
CA GLN A 240 -3.50 -10.35 -30.88
C GLN A 240 -2.77 -9.45 -31.89
N GLY A 241 -1.76 -10.02 -32.55
CA GLY A 241 -1.14 -9.44 -33.74
C GLY A 241 -2.11 -9.44 -34.91
N GLN A 242 -2.27 -8.30 -35.56
CA GLN A 242 -2.89 -8.19 -36.87
C GLN A 242 -1.99 -7.34 -37.76
N ASP A 243 -1.40 -8.02 -38.74
CA ASP A 243 -0.74 -7.44 -39.89
C ASP A 243 -1.76 -6.68 -40.75
N SER A 244 -1.47 -5.45 -41.12
CA SER A 244 -2.09 -4.82 -42.28
C SER A 244 -1.16 -3.78 -42.90
N ALA A 245 -0.58 -4.19 -44.02
CA ALA A 245 0.11 -3.33 -44.96
C ALA A 245 -0.90 -2.44 -45.70
N VAL A 246 -0.74 -1.12 -45.57
CA VAL A 246 -1.20 -0.13 -46.56
C VAL A 246 -0.08 0.89 -46.71
N THR A 247 0.72 0.74 -47.76
CA THR A 247 1.76 1.68 -48.15
C THR A 247 1.12 2.78 -48.99
N GLY A 248 0.68 3.84 -48.31
CA GLY A 248 0.22 5.10 -48.91
C GLY A 248 1.40 6.02 -49.19
N LYS A 249 1.65 6.26 -50.48
CA LYS A 249 2.60 7.20 -51.06
C LYS A 249 2.42 8.62 -50.53
N LEU A 250 3.45 9.20 -49.90
CA LEU A 250 3.55 10.65 -49.72
C LEU A 250 4.90 11.16 -50.23
N VAL A 251 4.76 12.16 -51.10
CA VAL A 251 5.79 13.03 -51.67
C VAL A 251 6.37 13.89 -50.55
N ALA A 252 7.69 13.94 -50.43
CA ALA A 252 8.40 14.97 -49.69
C ALA A 252 9.47 15.55 -50.62
N GLU A 253 9.19 16.78 -51.04
CA GLU A 253 10.10 17.67 -51.76
C GLU A 253 11.16 18.22 -50.80
N ALA A 254 12.28 18.56 -51.39
CA ALA A 254 13.57 18.96 -50.83
C ALA A 254 13.54 20.02 -49.73
N ASP A 255 14.49 19.92 -48.78
CA ASP A 255 15.46 21.01 -48.61
C ASP A 255 16.80 20.48 -48.09
N GLY A 256 17.84 20.65 -48.90
CA GLY A 256 19.20 20.21 -48.64
C GLY A 256 20.08 21.42 -48.41
N ARG A 257 20.58 21.58 -47.18
CA ARG A 257 21.57 22.60 -46.82
C ARG A 257 22.93 21.93 -46.61
N GLY A 258 23.89 22.24 -47.49
CA GLY A 258 25.28 21.79 -47.40
C GLY A 258 26.19 22.54 -48.37
N SER A 259 26.95 23.48 -47.79
CA SER A 259 27.97 24.42 -48.30
C SER A 259 28.87 23.99 -49.46
N SER A 260 29.32 24.96 -50.28
CA SER A 260 30.75 25.32 -50.43
C SER A 260 31.02 26.33 -51.57
N THR A 261 31.69 27.44 -51.21
CA THR A 261 32.76 28.18 -51.93
C THR A 261 32.54 28.81 -53.31
N GLY A 262 32.84 30.11 -53.40
CA GLY A 262 33.23 30.81 -54.63
C GLY A 262 33.21 32.33 -54.46
N ASP A 263 34.39 32.92 -54.36
CA ASP A 263 34.68 34.36 -54.35
C ASP A 263 34.13 35.12 -55.58
N GLU A 264 33.84 36.42 -55.44
CA GLU A 264 34.35 37.55 -56.29
C GLU A 264 33.60 38.88 -56.00
N GLU A 265 34.38 39.92 -55.68
CA GLU A 265 34.27 41.39 -55.93
C GLU A 265 32.97 42.21 -55.67
N PRO A 266 33.09 43.46 -55.14
CA PRO A 266 31.99 44.42 -55.04
C PRO A 266 32.11 45.59 -56.04
N GLU A 267 31.14 45.73 -56.95
CA GLU A 267 30.91 46.98 -57.69
C GLU A 267 29.64 47.70 -57.21
N GLN A 268 29.87 48.75 -56.42
CA GLN A 268 29.47 50.14 -56.64
C GLN A 268 28.26 50.50 -57.56
N LEU A 269 27.50 51.52 -57.09
CA LEU A 269 26.52 52.39 -57.78
C LEU A 269 25.12 51.76 -57.98
N GLY A 270 23.98 52.42 -57.78
CA GLY A 270 23.63 53.82 -57.55
C GLY A 270 22.17 54.02 -58.01
N LEU A 271 21.44 54.89 -57.31
CA LEU A 271 20.05 55.36 -57.51
C LEU A 271 18.91 54.48 -56.97
#